data_AF-A0A7Y8TY96-F1
#
_entry.id   AF-A0A7Y8TY96-F1
#
_cell.length_a   1.000
_cell.length_b   1.000
_cell.length_c   1.000
_cell.angle_alpha   90.00
_cell.angle_beta   90.00
_cell.angle_gamma   90.00
#
_symmetry.space_group_name_H-M   'P 1'
#
loop_
_entity.id
_entity.type
_entity.pdbx_description
1 polymer ?
#
loop_
_entity_poly.entity_id
_entity_poly.type
_entity_poly.pdbx_seq_one_letter_code
_entity_poly.pdbx_strand_id
1 'polypeptide(L)'
;MPNQTKKPYKPELSCTQAFFIPHPDANHLNAQDTVQSLVASTKDLSTVIFNCFDDGTKLVIKDEVVANLIYEMQTKLEMIEAILPMAFNDGEV
;
A
#
# COMPACT_ATOMS: atom_id res chain seq x y z
N MET A 1 -11.19 -16.91 -40.85
CA MET A 1 -11.65 -15.87 -39.91
C MET A 1 -10.83 -16.00 -38.64
N PRO A 2 -9.95 -15.06 -38.28
CA PRO A 2 -9.29 -15.15 -36.99
C PRO A 2 -10.23 -14.55 -35.92
N ASN A 3 -10.70 -15.40 -35.01
CA ASN A 3 -11.30 -14.99 -33.75
C ASN A 3 -10.25 -14.21 -32.94
N GLN A 4 -10.21 -12.90 -33.11
CA GLN A 4 -9.51 -12.00 -32.21
C GLN A 4 -10.52 -11.09 -31.53
N THR A 5 -11.33 -11.68 -30.65
CA THR A 5 -11.97 -10.94 -29.55
C THR A 5 -10.88 -10.56 -28.55
N LYS A 6 -9.88 -9.77 -28.97
CA LYS A 6 -8.97 -9.13 -28.03
C LYS A 6 -9.83 -8.15 -27.27
N LYS A 7 -10.21 -8.51 -26.04
CA LYS A 7 -10.86 -7.57 -25.12
C LYS A 7 -10.02 -6.28 -25.14
N PRO A 8 -10.65 -5.10 -25.27
CA PRO A 8 -9.90 -3.85 -25.32
C PRO A 8 -9.00 -3.75 -24.08
N TYR A 9 -7.74 -3.40 -24.30
CA TYR A 9 -6.81 -3.15 -23.21
C TYR A 9 -7.34 -1.97 -22.40
N LYS A 10 -7.45 -2.17 -21.08
CA LYS A 10 -7.98 -1.22 -20.11
C LYS A 10 -6.88 -0.86 -19.11
N PRO A 11 -6.01 0.13 -19.42
CA PRO A 11 -4.90 0.52 -18.56
C PRO A 11 -5.33 0.87 -17.12
N GLU A 12 -6.57 1.36 -16.96
CA GLU A 12 -7.17 1.65 -15.67
C GLU A 12 -7.30 0.43 -14.75
N LEU A 13 -7.40 -0.78 -15.32
CA LEU A 13 -7.43 -2.04 -14.57
C LEU A 13 -6.02 -2.55 -14.21
N SER A 14 -4.98 -1.96 -14.79
CA SER A 14 -3.58 -2.23 -14.47
C SER A 14 -3.04 -1.29 -13.39
N CYS A 15 -3.87 -0.42 -12.83
CA CYS A 15 -3.48 0.53 -11.80
C CYS A 15 -3.29 -0.22 -10.48
N THR A 16 -2.04 -0.46 -10.08
CA THR A 16 -1.71 -1.22 -8.86
C THR A 16 -2.26 -0.57 -7.60
N GLN A 17 -2.47 0.75 -7.61
CA GLN A 17 -3.14 1.50 -6.55
C GLN A 17 -4.60 1.06 -6.30
N ALA A 18 -5.25 0.38 -7.25
CA ALA A 18 -6.65 -0.01 -7.15
C ALA A 18 -6.90 -1.39 -6.51
N PHE A 19 -5.85 -2.11 -6.08
CA PHE A 19 -6.01 -3.49 -5.56
C PHE A 19 -6.41 -3.58 -4.08
N PHE A 20 -6.43 -2.48 -3.33
CA PHE A 20 -6.94 -2.50 -1.96
C PHE A 20 -8.42 -2.10 -1.92
N ILE A 21 -9.30 -3.08 -2.02
CA ILE A 21 -10.75 -2.89 -1.90
C ILE A 21 -11.17 -3.49 -0.54
N PRO A 22 -11.70 -2.69 0.40
CA PRO A 22 -12.28 -3.21 1.63
C PRO A 22 -13.36 -4.25 1.35
N HIS A 23 -13.48 -5.25 2.23
CA HIS A 23 -14.56 -6.24 2.11
C HIS A 23 -15.93 -5.54 2.19
N PRO A 24 -16.97 -6.00 1.45
CA PRO A 24 -18.30 -5.38 1.50
C PRO A 24 -18.90 -5.25 2.90
N ASP A 25 -18.55 -6.16 3.81
CA ASP A 25 -19.01 -6.18 5.20
C ASP A 25 -18.08 -5.45 6.18
N ALA A 26 -16.99 -4.82 5.70
CA ALA A 26 -16.09 -4.05 6.55
C ALA A 26 -16.78 -2.80 7.09
N ASN A 27 -16.56 -2.50 8.36
CA ASN A 27 -17.04 -1.29 9.01
C ASN A 27 -15.89 -0.40 9.51
N HIS A 28 -16.24 0.74 10.10
CA HIS A 28 -15.27 1.71 10.60
C HIS A 28 -14.30 1.13 11.64
N LEU A 29 -14.75 0.19 12.50
CA LEU A 29 -13.87 -0.48 13.47
C LEU A 29 -12.83 -1.35 12.78
N ASN A 30 -13.24 -2.14 11.79
CA ASN A 30 -12.31 -2.95 11.00
C ASN A 30 -11.30 -2.07 10.25
N ALA A 31 -11.76 -0.94 9.72
CA ALA A 31 -10.92 0.02 9.04
C ALA A 31 -9.92 0.69 10.00
N GLN A 32 -10.33 1.06 11.21
CA GLN A 32 -9.44 1.60 12.25
C GLN A 32 -8.36 0.61 12.67
N ASP A 33 -8.73 -0.65 12.95
CA ASP A 33 -7.78 -1.71 13.28
C ASP A 33 -6.77 -1.93 12.14
N THR A 34 -7.26 -1.94 10.91
CA THR A 34 -6.41 -2.10 9.71
C THR A 34 -5.45 -0.92 9.54
N VAL A 35 -5.94 0.32 9.67
CA VAL A 35 -5.10 1.53 9.61
C VAL A 35 -4.05 1.50 10.71
N GLN A 36 -4.43 1.17 11.94
CA GLN A 36 -3.48 1.06 13.06
C GLN A 36 -2.38 0.04 12.75
N SER A 37 -2.75 -1.15 12.27
CA SER A 37 -1.78 -2.20 11.92
C SER A 37 -0.87 -1.77 10.78
N LEU A 38 -1.42 -1.11 9.74
CA LEU A 38 -0.64 -0.61 8.62
C LEU A 38 0.35 0.45 9.08
N VAL A 39 -0.08 1.45 9.85
CA VAL A 39 0.79 2.52 10.40
C VAL A 39 1.91 1.94 11.26
N ALA A 40 1.59 1.00 12.15
CA ALA A 40 2.60 0.32 12.97
C ALA A 40 3.64 -0.39 12.09
N SER A 41 3.19 -1.17 11.11
CA SER A 41 4.10 -1.89 10.20
C SER A 41 4.92 -0.94 9.32
N THR A 42 4.36 0.18 8.87
CA THR A 42 5.06 1.21 8.08
C THR A 42 6.14 1.89 8.91
N LYS A 43 5.90 2.12 10.21
CA LYS A 43 6.90 2.65 11.14
C LYS A 43 8.05 1.66 11.36
N ASP A 44 7.74 0.37 11.52
CA ASP A 44 8.77 -0.65 11.67
C ASP A 44 9.62 -0.74 10.39
N LEU A 45 8.97 -0.70 9.22
CA LEU A 45 9.64 -0.71 7.93
C LEU A 45 10.53 0.51 7.72
N SER A 46 10.10 1.72 8.13
CA SER A 46 10.95 2.92 8.03
C SER A 46 12.19 2.81 8.91
N THR A 47 12.08 2.16 10.08
CA THR A 47 13.23 1.86 10.94
C THR A 47 14.20 0.88 10.28
N VAL A 48 13.67 -0.17 9.64
CA VAL A 48 14.50 -1.14 8.89
C VAL A 48 15.21 -0.46 7.72
N ILE A 49 14.51 0.39 6.95
CA ILE A 49 15.11 1.15 5.85
C ILE A 49 16.22 2.05 6.37
N PHE A 50 15.97 2.80 7.46
CA PHE A 50 16.99 3.65 8.08
C PHE A 50 18.24 2.87 8.47
N ASN A 51 18.08 1.68 9.07
CA ASN A 51 19.19 0.80 9.46
C ASN A 51 19.95 0.20 8.27
N CYS A 52 19.44 0.31 7.05
CA CYS A 52 20.19 -0.06 5.85
C CYS A 52 21.25 1.00 5.46
N PHE A 53 21.24 2.17 6.12
CA PHE A 53 22.21 3.25 5.92
C PHE A 53 23.11 3.40 7.16
N ASP A 54 24.42 3.37 6.93
CA ASP A 54 25.44 3.74 7.92
C ASP A 54 25.56 5.26 8.00
N ASP A 55 25.53 5.77 9.23
CA ASP A 55 25.40 7.20 9.57
C ASP A 55 24.30 7.94 8.76
N GLY A 56 23.24 7.23 8.36
CA GLY A 56 22.11 7.77 7.61
C GLY A 56 22.41 8.21 6.18
N THR A 57 23.63 8.00 5.66
CA THR A 57 24.06 8.51 4.35
C THR A 57 24.65 7.45 3.44
N LYS A 58 25.26 6.40 3.99
CA LYS A 58 25.93 5.36 3.21
C LYS A 58 25.14 4.07 3.24
N LEU A 59 24.63 3.64 2.09
CA LEU A 59 23.95 2.36 1.97
C LEU A 59 24.94 1.20 2.28
N VAL A 60 24.57 0.32 3.23
CA VAL A 60 25.40 -0.83 3.65
C VAL A 60 24.84 -2.20 3.24
N ILE A 61 23.66 -2.24 2.62
CA ILE A 61 23.04 -3.44 2.06
C ILE A 61 22.92 -3.29 0.53
N LYS A 62 22.60 -4.37 -0.19
CA LYS A 62 22.29 -4.31 -1.62
C LYS A 62 21.17 -3.30 -1.88
N ASP A 63 21.37 -2.46 -2.89
CA ASP A 63 20.44 -1.45 -3.38
C ASP A 63 19.05 -2.01 -3.73
N GLU A 64 19.00 -3.18 -4.37
CA GLU A 64 17.75 -3.87 -4.69
C GLU A 64 16.89 -4.16 -3.46
N VAL A 65 17.52 -4.52 -2.32
CA VAL A 65 16.79 -4.79 -1.08
C VAL A 65 16.13 -3.52 -0.57
N VAL A 66 16.86 -2.40 -0.55
CA VAL A 66 16.31 -1.12 -0.07
C VAL A 66 15.25 -0.58 -1.03
N ALA A 67 15.42 -0.73 -2.34
CA ALA A 67 14.39 -0.37 -3.31
C ALA A 67 13.08 -1.14 -3.08
N ASN A 68 13.17 -2.44 -2.80
CA ASN A 68 12.00 -3.27 -2.47
C ASN A 68 11.33 -2.84 -1.16
N LEU A 69 12.11 -2.52 -0.12
CA LEU A 69 11.57 -2.03 1.15
C LEU A 69 10.88 -0.66 1.00
N ILE A 70 11.46 0.25 0.21
CA ILE A 70 10.84 1.56 -0.10
C ILE A 70 9.54 1.37 -0.86
N TYR A 71 9.52 0.46 -1.85
CA TYR A 71 8.31 0.14 -2.60
C TYR A 71 7.20 -0.41 -1.69
N GLU A 72 7.54 -1.34 -0.78
CA GLU A 72 6.58 -1.84 0.21
C GLU A 72 6.05 -0.74 1.13
N MET A 73 6.92 0.18 1.57
CA MET A 73 6.53 1.33 2.39
C MET A 73 5.55 2.23 1.63
N GLN A 74 5.83 2.51 0.35
CA GLN A 74 4.91 3.27 -0.50
C GLN A 74 3.56 2.57 -0.63
N THR A 75 3.52 1.28 -0.94
CA THR A 75 2.27 0.53 -1.07
C THR A 75 1.45 0.57 0.22
N LYS A 76 2.08 0.43 1.39
CA LYS A 76 1.37 0.52 2.67
C LYS A 76 0.80 1.92 2.91
N LEU A 77 1.51 2.98 2.53
CA LEU A 77 1.00 4.36 2.62
C LEU A 77 -0.21 4.58 1.70
N GLU A 78 -0.16 4.06 0.46
CA GLU A 78 -1.29 4.10 -0.47
C GLU A 78 -2.52 3.33 0.09
N MET A 79 -2.30 2.17 0.73
CA MET A 79 -3.37 1.42 1.41
C MET A 79 -3.96 2.21 2.58
N ILE A 80 -3.14 2.88 3.39
CA ILE A 80 -3.61 3.73 4.49
C ILE A 80 -4.51 4.83 3.93
N GLU A 81 -4.08 5.53 2.87
CA GLU A 81 -4.86 6.60 2.23
C GLU A 81 -6.22 6.10 1.73
N ALA A 82 -6.29 4.89 1.15
CA ALA A 82 -7.53 4.30 0.67
C ALA A 82 -8.51 3.92 1.79
N ILE A 83 -8.02 3.49 2.95
CA ILE A 83 -8.85 3.00 4.07
C ILE A 83 -9.23 4.13 5.03
N LEU A 84 -8.40 5.16 5.15
CA LEU A 84 -8.58 6.25 6.12
C LEU A 84 -9.99 6.86 6.10
N PRO A 85 -10.61 7.12 4.93
CA PRO A 85 -11.97 7.62 4.90
C PRO A 85 -12.98 6.67 5.55
N MET A 86 -12.86 5.36 5.35
CA MET A 86 -13.76 4.36 5.97
C MET A 86 -13.55 4.28 7.49
N ALA A 87 -12.32 4.53 7.98
CA ALA A 87 -12.01 4.49 9.40
C ALA A 87 -12.60 5.65 10.20
N PHE A 88 -12.92 6.78 9.54
CA PHE A 88 -13.36 8.01 10.21
C PHE A 88 -14.61 8.68 9.62
N ASN A 89 -15.17 8.18 8.50
CA ASN A 89 -16.52 8.54 8.05
C ASN A 89 -17.52 7.48 8.51
N ASP A 90 -18.17 7.73 9.63
CA ASP A 90 -19.24 6.89 10.19
C ASP A 90 -20.57 7.07 9.44
N GLY A 91 -20.57 7.11 8.10
CA GLY A 91 -21.82 7.12 7.31
C GLY A 91 -22.81 8.26 7.61
N GLU A 92 -22.45 9.29 8.39
CA GLU A 92 -23.31 10.45 8.61
C GLU A 92 -23.16 11.45 7.47
N VAL A 93 -24.05 11.32 6.48
CA VAL A 93 -24.56 12.41 5.64
C VAL A 93 -26.07 12.44 5.76
#